data_AF-A0A1M3JXQ3-F1
#
_entry.id   AF-A0A1M3JXQ3-F1
#
_cell.length_a   1.000
_cell.length_b   1.000
_cell.length_c   1.000
_cell.angle_alpha   90.00
_cell.angle_beta   90.00
_cell.angle_gamma   90.00
#
_symmetry.space_group_name_H-M   'P 1'
#
loop_
_entity.id
_entity.type
_entity.pdbx_description
1 polymer ?
#
loop_
_entity_poly.entity_id
_entity_poly.type
_entity_poly.pdbx_seq_one_letter_code
_entity_poly.pdbx_strand_id
1 'polypeptide(L)'
;MPRLSVWTVRFSLIYLFLGFTFGALMLAQKGVPFAPWVWSLFPAHIDILLFGFVIQFAMGIAFWILPRYSGGSRGNETSFYITIGLLNLGIWIAALVGSFNLAGDWLAVGNTFKGIAALFFAVHAWGRIRHRQLTKPGER
;
A
#
# COMPACT_ATOMS: atom_id res chain seq x y z
N MET A 1 -1.33 -19.60 2.64
CA MET A 1 -0.89 -18.19 2.58
C MET A 1 -0.24 -17.81 3.91
N PRO A 2 0.88 -17.07 3.96
CA PRO A 2 1.39 -16.50 5.22
C PRO A 2 0.36 -15.60 5.88
N ARG A 3 0.29 -15.61 7.22
CA ARG A 3 -0.65 -14.76 7.98
C ARG A 3 -0.46 -13.28 7.65
N LEU A 4 0.79 -12.86 7.42
CA LEU A 4 1.16 -11.51 7.01
C LEU A 4 0.47 -11.06 5.72
N SER A 5 0.52 -11.88 4.67
CA SER A 5 -0.17 -11.61 3.40
C SER A 5 -1.69 -11.49 3.59
N VAL A 6 -2.28 -12.38 4.39
CA VAL A 6 -3.72 -12.34 4.70
C VAL A 6 -4.12 -11.02 5.36
N TRP A 7 -3.36 -10.57 6.37
CA TRP A 7 -3.63 -9.31 7.04
C TRP A 7 -3.43 -8.11 6.11
N THR A 8 -2.34 -8.07 5.34
CA THR A 8 -2.11 -6.98 4.36
C THR A 8 -3.26 -6.87 3.36
N VAL A 9 -3.74 -8.00 2.83
CA VAL A 9 -4.88 -8.04 1.91
C VAL A 9 -6.16 -7.58 2.60
N ARG A 10 -6.44 -8.05 3.82
CA ARG A 10 -7.62 -7.58 4.59
C ARG A 10 -7.59 -6.07 4.82
N PHE A 11 -6.45 -5.51 5.20
CA PHE A 11 -6.30 -4.05 5.34
C PHE A 11 -6.52 -3.32 4.01
N SER A 12 -6.04 -3.87 2.89
CA SER A 12 -6.28 -3.25 1.58
C SER A 12 -7.76 -3.24 1.19
N LEU A 13 -8.54 -4.25 1.60
CA LEU A 13 -9.99 -4.28 1.39
C LEU A 13 -10.72 -3.27 2.30
N ILE A 14 -10.21 -3.01 3.51
CA ILE A 14 -10.71 -1.93 4.35
C ILE A 14 -10.47 -0.58 3.68
N TYR A 15 -9.28 -0.35 3.12
CA TYR A 15 -8.99 0.86 2.35
C TYR A 15 -9.85 0.98 1.08
N LEU A 16 -10.14 -0.13 0.39
CA LEU A 16 -11.10 -0.12 -0.73
C LEU A 16 -12.46 0.37 -0.27
N PHE A 17 -12.98 -0.18 0.83
CA PHE A 17 -14.27 0.22 1.38
C PHE A 17 -14.29 1.72 1.75
N LEU A 18 -13.27 2.21 2.44
CA LEU A 18 -13.15 3.63 2.81
C LEU A 18 -13.06 4.54 1.59
N GLY A 19 -12.16 4.22 0.67
CA GLY A 19 -11.95 4.97 -0.56
C GLY A 19 -13.19 5.00 -1.45
N PHE A 20 -13.88 3.87 -1.59
CA PHE A 20 -15.16 3.78 -2.30
C PHE A 20 -16.22 4.64 -1.63
N THR A 21 -16.31 4.62 -0.30
CA THR A 21 -17.26 5.46 0.46
C THR A 21 -17.00 6.94 0.24
N PHE A 22 -15.74 7.38 0.26
CA PHE A 22 -15.39 8.78 -0.04
C PHE A 22 -15.75 9.16 -1.48
N GLY A 23 -15.47 8.30 -2.45
CA GLY A 23 -15.85 8.52 -3.85
C GLY A 23 -17.37 8.62 -4.04
N ALA A 24 -18.13 7.75 -3.38
CA ALA A 24 -19.60 7.79 -3.40
C ALA A 24 -20.15 9.08 -2.78
N LEU A 25 -19.61 9.52 -1.64
CA LEU A 25 -19.99 10.79 -1.00
C LEU A 25 -19.70 11.99 -1.89
N MET A 26 -18.53 12.03 -2.53
CA MET A 26 -18.16 13.10 -3.45
C MET A 26 -19.06 13.14 -4.70
N LEU A 27 -19.42 11.97 -5.23
CA LEU A 27 -20.32 11.88 -6.38
C LEU A 27 -21.75 12.28 -6.02
N ALA A 28 -22.22 11.90 -4.82
CA ALA A 28 -23.49 12.36 -4.28
C ALA A 28 -23.51 13.89 -4.13
N GLN A 29 -22.45 14.48 -3.57
CA GLN A 29 -22.28 15.94 -3.46
C GLN A 29 -22.30 16.64 -4.82
N LYS A 30 -21.72 16.01 -5.84
CA LYS A 30 -21.73 16.53 -7.21
C LYS A 30 -23.12 16.49 -7.84
N GLY A 31 -23.92 15.46 -7.54
CA GLY A 31 -25.29 15.31 -8.06
C GLY A 31 -26.31 16.21 -7.37
N VAL A 32 -26.26 16.27 -6.04
CA VAL A 32 -27.10 17.13 -5.20
C VAL A 32 -26.19 17.82 -4.18
N PRO A 33 -25.88 19.11 -4.32
CA PRO A 33 -25.01 19.80 -3.38
C PRO A 33 -25.64 19.88 -1.98
N PHE A 34 -25.01 19.24 -0.99
CA PHE A 34 -25.41 19.27 0.43
C PHE A 34 -24.30 19.76 1.38
N ALA A 35 -23.03 19.50 1.07
CA ALA A 35 -21.89 19.87 1.91
C ALA A 35 -20.61 20.14 1.09
N PRO A 36 -20.20 21.41 0.93
CA PRO A 36 -19.00 21.76 0.14
C PRO A 36 -17.69 21.13 0.65
N TRP A 37 -17.58 20.91 1.96
CA TRP A 37 -16.39 20.32 2.59
C TRP A 37 -16.10 18.89 2.13
N VAL A 38 -17.08 18.17 1.56
CA VAL A 38 -16.88 16.80 1.04
C VAL A 38 -15.78 16.76 -0.03
N TRP A 39 -15.56 17.84 -0.77
CA TRP A 39 -14.46 17.93 -1.75
C TRP A 39 -13.08 17.95 -1.11
N SER A 40 -12.95 18.29 0.18
CA SER A 40 -11.67 18.18 0.88
C SER A 40 -11.25 16.72 1.07
N LEU A 41 -12.17 15.75 0.96
CA LEU A 41 -11.83 14.32 1.02
C LEU A 41 -11.12 13.82 -0.25
N PHE A 42 -11.05 14.61 -1.31
CA PHE A 42 -10.49 14.18 -2.59
C PHE A 42 -9.03 13.68 -2.51
N PRO A 43 -8.10 14.39 -1.83
CA PRO A 43 -6.73 13.90 -1.67
C PRO A 43 -6.69 12.58 -0.90
N ALA A 44 -7.46 12.46 0.18
CA ALA A 44 -7.56 11.22 0.95
C ALA A 44 -8.15 10.08 0.12
N HIS A 45 -9.16 10.34 -0.70
CA HIS A 45 -9.73 9.35 -1.61
C HIS A 45 -8.68 8.78 -2.57
N ILE A 46 -7.86 9.65 -3.18
CA ILE A 46 -6.77 9.22 -4.08
C ILE A 46 -5.76 8.35 -3.32
N ASP A 47 -5.23 8.83 -2.19
CA ASP A 47 -4.17 8.12 -1.47
C ASP A 47 -4.65 6.80 -0.88
N ILE A 48 -5.85 6.77 -0.31
CA ILE A 48 -6.47 5.57 0.25
C ILE A 48 -6.74 4.53 -0.83
N LEU A 49 -7.31 4.91 -1.99
CA LEU A 49 -7.57 3.94 -3.05
C LEU A 49 -6.29 3.48 -3.76
N LEU A 50 -5.42 4.41 -4.14
CA LEU A 50 -4.24 4.05 -4.91
C LEU A 50 -3.24 3.28 -4.04
N PHE A 51 -2.82 3.86 -2.92
CA PHE A 51 -1.77 3.25 -2.11
C PHE A 51 -2.33 2.25 -1.10
N GLY A 52 -3.41 2.62 -0.40
CA GLY A 52 -4.03 1.78 0.63
C GLY A 52 -4.73 0.55 0.06
N PHE A 53 -5.41 0.67 -1.08
CA PHE A 53 -6.00 -0.48 -1.76
C PHE A 53 -5.07 -1.06 -2.83
N VAL A 54 -4.90 -0.42 -3.97
CA VAL A 54 -4.28 -1.06 -5.16
C VAL A 54 -2.86 -1.52 -4.88
N ILE A 55 -1.98 -0.62 -4.42
CA ILE A 55 -0.57 -0.94 -4.19
C ILE A 55 -0.41 -1.92 -3.03
N GLN A 56 -1.06 -1.68 -1.89
CA GLN A 56 -0.97 -2.58 -0.74
C GLN A 56 -1.51 -3.98 -1.03
N PHE A 57 -2.62 -4.09 -1.78
CA PHE A 57 -3.15 -5.37 -2.24
C PHE A 57 -2.13 -6.09 -3.13
N ALA A 58 -1.58 -5.39 -4.13
CA ALA A 58 -0.57 -5.94 -5.02
C ALA A 58 0.67 -6.42 -4.25
N MET A 59 1.18 -5.64 -3.28
CA MET A 59 2.30 -6.04 -2.42
C MET A 59 1.96 -7.28 -1.57
N GLY A 60 0.77 -7.33 -0.98
CA GLY A 60 0.30 -8.47 -0.19
C GLY A 60 0.22 -9.76 -0.99
N ILE A 61 -0.31 -9.69 -2.22
CA ILE A 61 -0.37 -10.83 -3.15
C ILE A 61 1.03 -11.21 -3.65
N ALA A 62 1.85 -10.22 -4.03
CA ALA A 62 3.22 -10.44 -4.47
C ALA A 62 4.07 -11.15 -3.40
N PHE A 63 3.97 -10.74 -2.13
CA PHE A 63 4.66 -11.42 -1.03
C PHE A 63 4.30 -12.92 -0.94
N TRP A 64 3.05 -13.27 -1.25
CA TRP A 64 2.59 -14.66 -1.26
C TRP A 64 3.05 -15.45 -2.49
N ILE A 65 2.87 -14.90 -3.69
CA ILE A 65 3.06 -15.61 -4.97
C ILE A 65 4.52 -15.67 -5.43
N LEU A 66 5.36 -14.72 -4.99
CA LEU A 66 6.78 -14.70 -5.39
C LEU A 66 7.49 -16.01 -5.04
N PRO A 67 8.55 -16.39 -5.78
CA PRO A 67 9.33 -17.60 -5.50
C PRO A 67 9.85 -17.63 -4.07
N ARG A 68 9.96 -18.82 -3.49
CA ARG A 68 10.59 -19.03 -2.18
C ARG A 68 12.08 -19.31 -2.36
N TYR A 69 12.87 -19.01 -1.33
CA TYR A 69 14.28 -19.43 -1.27
C TYR A 69 14.40 -20.96 -1.13
N SER A 70 15.61 -21.49 -1.32
CA SER A 70 15.91 -22.88 -0.98
C SER A 70 15.54 -23.14 0.50
N GLY A 71 14.87 -24.26 0.77
CA GLY A 71 14.30 -24.55 2.10
C GLY A 71 12.93 -23.94 2.39
N GLY A 72 12.30 -23.23 1.43
CA GLY A 72 10.91 -22.77 1.55
C GLY A 72 10.72 -21.46 2.33
N SER A 73 11.81 -20.83 2.76
CA SER A 73 11.81 -19.50 3.39
C SER A 73 11.36 -18.40 2.41
N ARG A 74 10.72 -17.35 2.92
CA ARG A 74 10.29 -16.16 2.14
C ARG A 74 11.24 -14.98 2.29
N GLY A 75 12.37 -15.18 2.96
CA GLY A 75 13.30 -14.12 3.31
C GLY A 75 12.93 -13.47 4.64
N ASN A 76 13.41 -12.26 4.86
CA ASN A 76 13.21 -11.53 6.10
C ASN A 76 11.78 -10.93 6.17
N GLU A 77 10.88 -11.60 6.89
CA GLU A 77 9.50 -11.15 7.08
C GLU A 77 9.41 -9.79 7.79
N THR A 78 10.37 -9.46 8.67
CA THR A 78 10.44 -8.16 9.37
C THR A 78 10.57 -7.00 8.39
N SER A 79 11.33 -7.18 7.29
CA SER A 79 11.46 -6.16 6.24
C SER A 79 10.11 -5.86 5.58
N PHE A 80 9.27 -6.89 5.40
CA PHE A 80 7.94 -6.70 4.85
C PHE A 80 6.97 -6.03 5.85
N TYR A 81 7.07 -6.32 7.16
CA TYR A 81 6.33 -5.56 8.17
C TYR A 81 6.70 -4.08 8.15
N ILE A 82 7.99 -3.75 8.07
CA ILE A 82 8.47 -2.36 7.98
C ILE A 82 7.92 -1.69 6.71
N THR A 83 7.96 -2.38 5.57
CA THR A 83 7.40 -1.91 4.31
C THR A 83 5.93 -1.51 4.46
N ILE A 84 5.10 -2.41 5.00
CA ILE A 84 3.67 -2.15 5.17
C ILE A 84 3.44 -1.04 6.20
N GLY A 85 4.20 -1.01 7.29
CA GLY A 85 4.11 0.05 8.30
C GLY A 85 4.40 1.44 7.71
N LEU A 86 5.51 1.57 6.97
CA LEU A 86 5.88 2.83 6.30
C LEU A 86 4.84 3.25 5.26
N LEU A 87 4.32 2.31 4.48
CA LEU A 87 3.26 2.59 3.50
C LEU A 87 2.01 3.15 4.18
N ASN A 88 1.52 2.50 5.24
CA ASN A 88 0.32 2.91 5.97
C ASN A 88 0.52 4.28 6.64
N LEU A 89 1.68 4.52 7.27
CA LEU A 89 2.00 5.82 7.85
C LEU A 89 2.01 6.92 6.79
N GLY A 90 2.64 6.68 5.64
CA GLY A 90 2.69 7.65 4.54
C GLY A 90 1.31 7.96 3.96
N ILE A 91 0.44 6.97 3.85
CA ILE A 91 -0.97 7.14 3.43
C ILE A 91 -1.71 8.04 4.40
N TRP A 92 -1.66 7.75 5.70
CA TRP A 92 -2.41 8.52 6.70
C TRP A 92 -1.91 9.95 6.83
N ILE A 93 -0.59 10.17 6.77
CA ILE A 93 -0.02 11.52 6.76
C ILE A 93 -0.55 12.30 5.54
N ALA A 94 -0.43 11.75 4.33
CA ALA A 94 -0.85 12.43 3.11
C ALA A 94 -2.38 12.68 3.07
N ALA A 95 -3.18 11.70 3.51
CA ALA A 95 -4.62 11.80 3.59
C ALA A 95 -5.07 12.91 4.56
N LEU A 96 -4.46 13.00 5.75
CA LEU A 96 -4.78 14.03 6.74
C LEU A 96 -4.33 15.42 6.27
N VAL A 97 -3.11 15.53 5.74
CA VAL A 97 -2.59 16.81 5.24
C VAL A 97 -3.48 17.37 4.12
N GLY A 98 -3.85 16.52 3.16
CA GLY A 98 -4.74 16.93 2.07
C GLY A 98 -6.16 17.24 2.53
N SER A 99 -6.72 16.46 3.47
CA SER A 99 -8.12 16.65 3.91
C SER A 99 -8.33 17.88 4.79
N PHE A 100 -7.32 18.25 5.58
CA PHE A 100 -7.36 19.39 6.49
C PHE A 100 -6.58 20.61 6.00
N ASN A 101 -6.06 20.56 4.77
CA ASN A 101 -5.24 21.62 4.18
C ASN A 101 -4.07 22.06 5.10
N LEU A 102 -3.38 21.08 5.66
CA LEU A 102 -2.21 21.32 6.53
C LEU A 102 -1.00 21.74 5.70
N ALA A 103 0.07 22.18 6.37
CA ALA A 103 1.30 22.60 5.71
C ALA A 103 1.86 21.52 4.76
N GLY A 104 2.20 21.94 3.54
CA GLY A 104 2.62 21.05 2.45
C GLY A 104 3.89 20.25 2.73
N ASP A 105 4.75 20.70 3.65
CA ASP A 105 5.96 19.96 4.04
C ASP A 105 5.63 18.57 4.62
N TRP A 106 4.50 18.45 5.33
CA TRP A 106 4.03 17.17 5.85
C TRP A 106 3.59 16.22 4.73
N LEU A 107 3.12 16.74 3.60
CA LEU A 107 2.83 15.92 2.42
C LEU A 107 4.11 15.29 1.85
N ALA A 108 5.22 16.04 1.84
CA ALA A 108 6.51 15.53 1.43
C ALA A 108 6.99 14.40 2.37
N VAL A 109 6.77 14.53 3.69
CA VAL A 109 7.06 13.47 4.67
C VAL A 109 6.26 12.20 4.35
N GLY A 110 4.94 12.32 4.13
CA GLY A 110 4.08 11.18 3.80
C GLY A 110 4.49 10.49 2.49
N ASN A 111 4.80 11.28 1.46
CA ASN A 111 5.30 10.76 0.18
C ASN A 111 6.67 10.09 0.31
N THR A 112 7.56 10.62 1.14
CA THR A 112 8.86 10.01 1.42
C THR A 112 8.69 8.64 2.07
N PHE A 113 7.77 8.50 3.03
CA PHE A 113 7.49 7.20 3.66
C PHE A 113 6.95 6.18 2.66
N LYS A 114 6.01 6.57 1.79
CA LYS A 114 5.54 5.72 0.68
C LYS A 114 6.67 5.32 -0.27
N GLY A 115 7.56 6.26 -0.60
CA GLY A 115 8.73 6.01 -1.44
C GLY A 115 9.73 5.03 -0.82
N ILE A 116 10.07 5.21 0.47
CA ILE A 116 10.96 4.29 1.20
C ILE A 116 10.30 2.90 1.28
N ALA A 117 9.00 2.81 1.55
CA ALA A 117 8.28 1.54 1.54
C ALA A 117 8.41 0.83 0.18
N ALA A 118 8.22 1.56 -0.93
CA ALA A 118 8.37 1.02 -2.26
C ALA A 118 9.79 0.50 -2.54
N LEU A 119 10.82 1.21 -2.08
CA LEU A 119 12.21 0.78 -2.21
C LEU A 119 12.49 -0.50 -1.40
N PHE A 120 12.06 -0.55 -0.15
CA PHE A 120 12.20 -1.74 0.70
C PHE A 120 11.50 -2.95 0.07
N PHE A 121 10.28 -2.75 -0.43
CA PHE A 121 9.54 -3.79 -1.14
C PHE A 121 10.27 -4.25 -2.40
N ALA A 122 10.79 -3.33 -3.21
CA ALA A 122 11.50 -3.64 -4.44
C ALA A 122 12.77 -4.46 -4.17
N VAL A 123 13.58 -4.06 -3.19
CA VAL A 123 14.79 -4.80 -2.78
C VAL A 123 14.42 -6.20 -2.30
N HIS A 124 13.38 -6.32 -1.45
CA HIS A 124 12.91 -7.60 -0.94
C HIS A 124 12.37 -8.51 -2.07
N ALA A 125 11.57 -7.97 -2.99
CA ALA A 125 11.00 -8.72 -4.11
C ALA A 125 12.10 -9.14 -5.12
N TRP A 126 13.03 -8.25 -5.43
CA TRP A 126 14.13 -8.51 -6.35
C TRP A 126 15.03 -9.66 -5.86
N GLY A 127 15.36 -9.67 -4.56
CA GLY A 127 16.15 -10.75 -3.97
C GLY A 127 15.53 -12.14 -4.17
N ARG A 128 14.19 -12.22 -4.17
CA ARG A 128 13.45 -13.48 -4.37
C ARG A 128 13.40 -13.90 -5.82
N ILE A 129 13.27 -12.95 -6.74
CA ILE A 129 13.25 -13.22 -8.19
C ILE A 129 14.64 -13.65 -8.67
N ARG A 130 15.69 -12.90 -8.29
CA ARG A 130 17.09 -13.18 -8.69
C ARG A 130 17.56 -14.56 -8.21
N HIS A 131 17.27 -14.93 -6.96
CA HIS A 131 17.65 -16.24 -6.43
C HIS A 131 17.07 -17.41 -7.25
N ARG A 132 15.83 -17.27 -7.74
CA ARG A 132 15.21 -18.30 -8.58
C ARG A 132 15.89 -18.44 -9.94
N GLN A 133 16.36 -17.35 -10.54
CA GLN A 133 17.06 -17.40 -11.83
C GLN A 133 18.40 -18.14 -11.75
N LEU A 134 19.08 -18.08 -10.61
CA LEU A 134 20.36 -18.77 -10.39
C LEU A 134 20.22 -20.27 -10.10
N THR A 135 19.01 -20.75 -9.77
CA THR A 135 18.75 -22.14 -9.36
C THR A 135 17.91 -22.91 -10.38
N LYS A 136 18.19 -22.73 -11.68
CA LYS A 136 17.42 -23.34 -12.79
C LYS A 136 17.29 -24.88 -12.65
N PRO A 137 16.18 -25.46 -13.15
CA PRO A 137 15.88 -26.88 -12.97
C PRO A 137 16.78 -27.72 -13.89
N GLY A 138 17.79 -28.33 -13.31
CA GLY A 138 18.80 -29.18 -13.97
C GLY A 138 19.83 -29.73 -12.99
N GLU A 139 19.98 -29.09 -11.83
CA GLU A 139 20.83 -29.57 -10.73
C GLU A 139 20.00 -30.08 -9.55
N ARG A 140 19.37 -31.25 -9.72
CA ARG A 140 18.96 -32.14 -8.63
C ARG A 140 19.09 -33.59 -9.06
#